data_AF-A0ABD1HJF7-F1
#
_entry.id   AF-A0ABD1HJF7-F1
#
_cell.length_a   1.000
_cell.length_b   1.000
_cell.length_c   1.000
_cell.angle_alpha   90.00
_cell.angle_beta   90.00
_cell.angle_gamma   90.00
#
_symmetry.space_group_name_H-M   'P 1'
#
loop_
_entity.id
_entity.type
_entity.pdbx_description
1 polymer ?
#
loop_
_entity_poly.entity_id
_entity_poly.type
_entity_poly.pdbx_seq_one_letter_code
_entity_poly.pdbx_strand_id
1 'polypeptide(L)'
;MKVGTSSCMGSSHRWALARHLLNLDPVVSGSARLRGLVPLVSGPALSLPCHVGLDPYHITNRNPKYLKKFLPFKDESKGLCLAVRTTYFRCGGLAVGILLSHKIADGVSFLFFVNAWSSVARNVGASLPKFDTATYVPSLDILINLQPTSVLVEEDVAARIFVFSASEISALQKRYTAGGCCPSRVEALLAFIWSLYTGIGSDPGKICVVHNAVNIRSRADPPLSEYQFGNLVVSSRVVAAAGESGAELIRKVREAMKAVDAGYVGRLRKKEMQLELVRGQGGAGKATVDRFFFSSMCKFPLYEADFGWGRPDRVMSGGFPFKNLVTFMDTSGGGIQALIQLTKSDMDKLEAHFMLKSNL
;
A
#
# COMPACT_ATOMS: atom_id res chain seq x y z
N MET A 1 35.63 -4.21 13.66
CA MET A 1 35.71 -5.67 13.37
C MET A 1 35.24 -6.45 14.58
N LYS A 2 34.02 -6.99 14.55
CA LYS A 2 33.60 -8.10 15.40
C LYS A 2 33.06 -9.15 14.44
N VAL A 3 33.90 -10.11 14.10
CA VAL A 3 33.52 -11.30 13.33
C VAL A 3 32.81 -12.21 14.33
N GLY A 4 31.51 -12.00 14.49
CA GLY A 4 30.64 -12.98 15.13
C GLY A 4 30.24 -13.97 14.07
N THR A 5 30.82 -15.17 14.10
CA THR A 5 30.26 -16.33 13.40
C THR A 5 28.85 -16.53 13.94
N SER A 6 27.83 -16.08 13.20
CA SER A 6 26.45 -16.40 13.52
C SER A 6 26.30 -17.91 13.32
N SER A 7 26.40 -18.67 14.41
CA SER A 7 25.88 -20.02 14.44
C SER A 7 24.43 -19.94 13.97
N CYS A 8 24.06 -20.81 13.04
CA CYS A 8 22.71 -20.97 12.57
C CYS A 8 21.81 -21.33 13.76
N MET A 9 21.29 -20.34 14.49
CA MET A 9 20.11 -20.51 15.32
C MET A 9 19.02 -21.11 14.44
N GLY A 10 18.58 -22.32 14.80
CA GLY A 10 17.83 -23.24 13.96
C GLY A 10 16.72 -22.59 13.15
N SER A 11 16.67 -22.96 11.87
CA SER A 11 15.67 -22.52 10.89
C SER A 11 14.21 -22.69 11.37
N SER A 12 13.95 -23.55 12.36
CA SER A 12 12.61 -23.80 12.90
C SER A 12 11.97 -22.61 13.62
N HIS A 13 12.74 -21.80 14.36
CA HIS A 13 12.18 -20.71 15.17
C HIS A 13 11.89 -19.45 14.36
N ARG A 14 12.67 -19.17 13.31
CA ARG A 14 12.51 -17.97 12.45
C ARG A 14 11.21 -17.97 11.63
N TRP A 15 10.61 -19.15 11.43
CA TRP A 15 9.37 -19.34 10.66
C TRP A 15 8.17 -19.72 11.55
N ALA A 16 8.33 -19.73 12.88
CA ALA A 16 7.31 -20.21 13.79
C ALA A 16 5.98 -19.45 13.64
N LEU A 17 6.00 -18.11 13.54
CA LEU A 17 4.76 -17.34 13.32
C LEU A 17 4.22 -17.47 11.90
N ALA A 18 5.07 -17.53 10.87
CA ALA A 18 4.59 -17.79 9.52
C ALA A 18 3.84 -19.13 9.49
N ARG A 19 4.41 -20.20 10.07
CA ARG A 19 3.73 -21.49 10.21
C ARG A 19 2.49 -21.42 11.10
N HIS A 20 2.53 -20.68 12.20
CA HIS A 20 1.39 -20.59 13.12
C HIS A 20 0.23 -19.77 12.53
N LEU A 21 0.48 -18.64 11.87
CA LEU A 21 -0.53 -17.84 11.18
C LEU A 21 -1.08 -18.53 9.92
N LEU A 22 -0.30 -19.38 9.27
CA LEU A 22 -0.77 -20.23 8.17
C LEU A 22 -1.51 -21.49 8.64
N ASN A 23 -1.35 -21.88 9.91
CA ASN A 23 -1.98 -23.07 10.50
C ASN A 23 -3.13 -22.75 11.48
N LEU A 24 -3.32 -21.48 11.85
CA LEU A 24 -4.49 -21.02 12.61
C LEU A 24 -5.69 -20.88 11.66
N ASP A 25 -6.23 -22.02 11.19
CA ASP A 25 -7.63 -22.43 11.43
C ASP A 25 -7.99 -23.73 10.67
N PRO A 26 -8.20 -24.88 11.35
CA PRO A 26 -8.89 -26.06 10.80
C PRO A 26 -10.43 -26.01 10.94
N VAL A 27 -11.04 -24.93 11.42
CA VAL A 27 -12.48 -24.90 11.79
C VAL A 27 -13.43 -24.70 10.59
N VAL A 28 -13.14 -25.33 9.45
CA VAL A 28 -14.16 -25.68 8.44
C VAL A 28 -13.87 -27.06 7.84
N SER A 29 -13.50 -28.05 8.67
CA SER A 29 -13.68 -29.46 8.30
C SER A 29 -15.09 -29.92 8.71
N GLY A 30 -16.11 -29.41 8.01
CA GLY A 30 -17.51 -29.71 8.33
C GLY A 30 -18.42 -29.41 7.15
N SER A 31 -18.66 -30.44 6.35
CA SER A 31 -19.56 -30.50 5.19
C SER A 31 -20.78 -29.56 5.22
N ALA A 32 -20.77 -28.54 4.35
CA ALA A 32 -21.95 -28.10 3.61
C ALA A 32 -21.52 -27.37 2.34
N ARG A 33 -22.00 -27.85 1.19
CA ARG A 33 -21.74 -27.29 -0.14
C ARG A 33 -22.33 -25.87 -0.23
N LEU A 34 -21.50 -24.83 -0.03
CA LEU A 34 -21.79 -23.47 -0.47
C LEU A 34 -20.96 -23.19 -1.73
N ARG A 35 -21.63 -23.26 -2.88
CA ARG A 35 -21.06 -22.89 -4.18
C ARG A 35 -20.62 -21.41 -4.14
N GLY A 36 -19.34 -21.14 -4.35
CA GLY A 36 -18.87 -19.83 -4.83
C GLY A 36 -17.95 -18.98 -3.94
N LEU A 37 -17.44 -19.48 -2.81
CA LEU A 37 -16.44 -18.75 -2.01
C LEU A 37 -15.21 -19.64 -1.76
N VAL A 38 -14.04 -19.17 -2.19
CA VAL A 38 -12.76 -19.89 -2.15
C VAL A 38 -12.30 -20.05 -0.69
N PRO A 39 -11.94 -21.27 -0.23
CA PRO A 39 -11.32 -21.45 1.07
C PRO A 39 -9.87 -20.93 0.98
N LEU A 40 -9.64 -19.67 1.37
CA LEU A 40 -8.36 -18.95 1.15
C LEU A 40 -7.45 -18.87 2.37
N VAL A 41 -7.78 -19.54 3.48
CA VAL A 41 -6.98 -19.53 4.71
C VAL A 41 -5.91 -20.65 4.73
N SER A 42 -5.94 -21.58 3.77
CA SER A 42 -4.97 -22.69 3.62
C SER A 42 -4.14 -22.63 2.33
N GLY A 43 -3.72 -21.42 1.92
CA GLY A 43 -2.82 -21.26 0.77
C GLY A 43 -1.36 -21.64 1.11
N PRO A 44 -0.59 -22.26 0.18
CA PRO A 44 0.80 -22.57 0.46
C PRO A 44 1.61 -21.29 0.67
N ALA A 45 2.51 -21.28 1.65
CA ALA A 45 3.55 -20.27 1.75
C ALA A 45 4.88 -20.85 1.28
N LEU A 46 5.59 -20.06 0.46
CA LEU A 46 6.90 -20.44 -0.05
C LEU A 46 7.97 -19.53 0.54
N SER A 47 8.98 -20.15 1.13
CA SER A 47 10.23 -19.51 1.52
C SER A 47 11.32 -19.96 0.56
N LEU A 48 11.97 -19.00 -0.11
CA LEU A 48 13.08 -19.27 -1.01
C LEU A 48 14.35 -18.60 -0.47
N PRO A 49 15.36 -19.36 -0.01
CA PRO A 49 16.69 -18.80 0.20
C PRO A 49 17.30 -18.43 -1.16
N CYS A 50 17.92 -17.26 -1.27
CA CYS A 50 18.69 -16.90 -2.47
C CYS A 50 20.14 -16.56 -2.14
N HIS A 51 21.00 -16.82 -3.11
CA HIS A 51 22.45 -16.84 -3.06
C HIS A 51 23.13 -15.55 -2.56
N VAL A 52 24.24 -15.79 -1.88
CA VAL A 52 25.28 -14.85 -1.45
C VAL A 52 25.93 -14.20 -2.68
N GLY A 53 26.05 -12.87 -2.71
CA GLY A 53 26.97 -12.22 -3.66
C GLY A 53 26.57 -10.89 -4.29
N LEU A 54 25.43 -10.29 -3.93
CA LEU A 54 25.05 -8.97 -4.41
C LEU A 54 25.84 -7.86 -3.71
N ASP A 55 26.28 -6.87 -4.49
CA ASP A 55 27.01 -5.70 -4.04
C ASP A 55 26.09 -4.75 -3.21
N PRO A 56 26.56 -4.16 -2.09
CA PRO A 56 25.83 -3.15 -1.33
C PRO A 56 25.28 -1.96 -2.15
N TYR A 57 25.86 -1.58 -3.30
CA TYR A 57 25.30 -0.53 -4.18
C TYR A 57 23.85 -0.81 -4.63
N HIS A 58 23.42 -2.07 -4.56
CA HIS A 58 22.06 -2.48 -4.89
C HIS A 58 21.02 -2.05 -3.86
N ILE A 59 21.42 -1.78 -2.61
CA ILE A 59 20.52 -1.34 -1.52
C ILE A 59 20.10 0.12 -1.72
N THR A 60 20.95 0.93 -2.36
CA THR A 60 20.66 2.35 -2.61
C THR A 60 19.85 2.59 -3.88
N ASN A 61 19.65 1.58 -4.72
CA ASN A 61 18.94 1.71 -5.98
C ASN A 61 17.43 1.87 -5.74
N ARG A 62 16.90 3.05 -6.06
CA ARG A 62 15.48 3.37 -5.90
C ARG A 62 14.61 2.99 -7.09
N ASN A 63 15.15 2.29 -8.09
CA ASN A 63 14.39 1.83 -9.24
C ASN A 63 13.48 0.66 -8.83
N PRO A 64 12.14 0.80 -8.90
CA PRO A 64 11.21 -0.27 -8.52
C PRO A 64 11.42 -1.57 -9.30
N LYS A 65 11.83 -1.50 -10.57
CA LYS A 65 12.15 -2.69 -11.38
C LYS A 65 13.32 -3.48 -10.80
N TYR A 66 14.28 -2.78 -10.20
CA TYR A 66 15.41 -3.42 -9.52
C TYR A 66 14.96 -4.07 -8.19
N LEU A 67 14.10 -3.38 -7.41
CA LEU A 67 13.59 -3.90 -6.15
C LEU A 67 12.85 -5.24 -6.29
N LYS A 68 12.19 -5.48 -7.44
CA LYS A 68 11.54 -6.77 -7.74
C LYS A 68 12.49 -7.97 -7.72
N LYS A 69 13.80 -7.78 -7.83
CA LYS A 69 14.80 -8.87 -7.71
C LYS A 69 14.85 -9.46 -6.31
N PHE A 70 14.53 -8.68 -5.29
CA PHE A 70 14.50 -9.12 -3.90
C PHE A 70 13.20 -9.83 -3.53
N LEU A 71 12.18 -9.77 -4.39
CA LEU A 71 10.91 -10.45 -4.18
C LEU A 71 11.01 -11.93 -4.58
N PRO A 72 10.22 -12.83 -3.95
CA PRO A 72 10.19 -14.26 -4.28
C PRO A 72 9.82 -14.56 -5.74
N PHE A 73 8.94 -13.76 -6.33
CA PHE A 73 8.44 -13.91 -7.70
C PHE A 73 8.47 -12.58 -8.44
N LYS A 74 8.57 -12.64 -9.78
CA LYS A 74 8.54 -11.46 -10.65
C LYS A 74 7.12 -10.97 -10.96
N ASP A 75 6.16 -11.90 -11.00
CA ASP A 75 4.76 -11.66 -11.37
C ASP A 75 3.82 -11.96 -10.20
N GLU A 76 2.52 -11.69 -10.40
CA GLU A 76 1.45 -11.92 -9.42
C GLU A 76 1.63 -13.25 -8.70
N SER A 77 1.40 -13.24 -7.38
CA SER A 77 1.48 -14.42 -6.53
C SER A 77 0.74 -15.58 -7.20
N LYS A 78 1.46 -16.66 -7.53
CA LYS A 78 0.95 -17.87 -8.23
C LYS A 78 -0.10 -18.62 -7.43
N GLY A 79 -1.22 -17.97 -7.10
CA GLY A 79 -2.21 -18.44 -6.12
C GLY A 79 -1.74 -18.39 -4.66
N LEU A 80 -0.54 -17.87 -4.36
CA LEU A 80 0.01 -17.85 -3.01
C LEU A 80 -0.53 -16.68 -2.19
N CYS A 81 -0.92 -16.93 -0.94
CA CYS A 81 -1.34 -15.88 -0.02
C CYS A 81 -0.14 -15.06 0.50
N LEU A 82 0.99 -15.72 0.77
CA LEU A 82 2.21 -15.12 1.30
C LEU A 82 3.43 -15.79 0.67
N ALA A 83 4.43 -15.00 0.29
CA ALA A 83 5.75 -15.49 -0.07
C ALA A 83 6.83 -14.57 0.49
N VAL A 84 7.94 -15.17 0.94
CA VAL A 84 9.05 -14.43 1.55
C VAL A 84 10.37 -14.89 0.94
N ARG A 85 11.26 -13.92 0.69
CA ARG A 85 12.63 -14.15 0.22
C ARG A 85 13.59 -13.36 1.09
N THR A 86 14.67 -14.01 1.49
CA THR A 86 15.80 -13.36 2.15
C THR A 86 16.99 -13.32 1.18
N THR A 87 17.67 -12.17 1.13
CA THR A 87 18.82 -11.95 0.25
C THR A 87 19.97 -11.35 1.06
N TYR A 88 21.10 -12.05 1.11
CA TYR A 88 22.29 -11.61 1.85
C TYR A 88 23.26 -10.87 0.92
N PHE A 89 23.76 -9.73 1.39
CA PHE A 89 24.77 -8.92 0.70
C PHE A 89 26.17 -9.26 1.19
N ARG A 90 27.19 -9.01 0.36
CA ARG A 90 28.60 -9.28 0.71
C ARG A 90 29.08 -8.50 1.95
N CYS A 91 28.49 -7.34 2.20
CA CYS A 91 28.78 -6.51 3.38
C CYS A 91 28.14 -7.03 4.68
N GLY A 92 27.41 -8.15 4.64
CA GLY A 92 26.65 -8.66 5.78
C GLY A 92 25.23 -8.09 5.90
N GLY A 93 24.84 -7.17 5.02
CA GLY A 93 23.46 -6.66 4.95
C GLY A 93 22.45 -7.76 4.56
N LEU A 94 21.18 -7.53 4.88
CA LEU A 94 20.07 -8.44 4.58
C LEU A 94 18.90 -7.66 3.98
N ALA A 95 18.35 -8.14 2.87
CA ALA A 95 17.04 -7.72 2.36
C ALA A 95 16.01 -8.83 2.61
N VAL A 96 14.85 -8.45 3.13
CA VAL A 96 13.67 -9.33 3.29
C VAL A 96 12.59 -8.85 2.34
N GLY A 97 12.39 -9.58 1.25
CA GLY A 97 11.31 -9.34 0.29
C GLY A 97 10.05 -10.11 0.69
N ILE A 98 8.93 -9.42 0.79
CA ILE A 98 7.64 -9.98 1.23
C ILE A 98 6.59 -9.69 0.17
N LEU A 99 5.87 -10.74 -0.24
CA LEU A 99 4.68 -10.65 -1.09
C LEU A 99 3.50 -11.17 -0.28
N LEU A 100 2.51 -10.32 -0.03
CA LEU A 100 1.24 -10.69 0.60
C LEU A 100 0.11 -10.35 -0.36
N SER A 101 -0.80 -11.30 -0.59
CA SER A 101 -1.91 -11.11 -1.51
C SER A 101 -2.85 -10.02 -0.99
N HIS A 102 -3.05 -8.98 -1.80
CA HIS A 102 -3.97 -7.89 -1.45
C HIS A 102 -5.43 -8.38 -1.39
N LYS A 103 -5.74 -9.57 -1.91
CA LYS A 103 -7.07 -10.21 -1.74
C LYS A 103 -7.40 -10.48 -0.28
N ILE A 104 -6.39 -10.73 0.56
CA ILE A 104 -6.59 -11.13 1.96
C ILE A 104 -6.14 -10.08 2.98
N ALA A 105 -5.38 -9.06 2.57
CA ALA A 105 -4.79 -8.11 3.50
C ALA A 105 -4.63 -6.72 2.89
N ASP A 106 -4.99 -5.70 3.66
CA ASP A 106 -4.62 -4.31 3.40
C ASP A 106 -3.24 -3.97 3.99
N GLY A 107 -2.77 -2.73 3.78
CA GLY A 107 -1.48 -2.28 4.29
C GLY A 107 -1.35 -2.33 5.82
N VAL A 108 -2.45 -2.18 6.57
CA VAL A 108 -2.45 -2.31 8.04
C VAL A 108 -2.22 -3.76 8.43
N SER A 109 -2.97 -4.68 7.83
CA SER A 109 -2.83 -6.13 8.05
C SER A 109 -1.45 -6.64 7.64
N PHE A 110 -0.90 -6.12 6.55
CA PHE A 110 0.46 -6.42 6.10
C PHE A 110 1.50 -6.06 7.16
N LEU A 111 1.47 -4.82 7.69
CA LEU A 111 2.46 -4.40 8.67
C LEU A 111 2.25 -5.04 10.04
N PHE A 112 1.00 -5.27 10.44
CA PHE A 112 0.70 -6.07 11.60
C PHE A 112 1.38 -7.44 11.50
N PHE A 113 1.23 -8.13 10.37
CA PHE A 113 1.90 -9.42 10.13
C PHE A 113 3.42 -9.32 10.26
N VAL A 114 4.05 -8.35 9.59
CA VAL A 114 5.52 -8.21 9.61
C VAL A 114 6.04 -7.92 11.02
N ASN A 115 5.38 -7.02 11.75
CA ASN A 115 5.77 -6.66 13.11
C ASN A 115 5.54 -7.81 14.10
N ALA A 116 4.40 -8.49 14.03
CA ALA A 116 4.13 -9.68 14.83
C ALA A 116 5.17 -10.78 14.55
N TRP A 117 5.51 -11.00 13.26
CA TRP A 117 6.52 -11.97 12.85
C TRP A 117 7.89 -11.65 13.45
N SER A 118 8.28 -10.37 13.44
CA SER A 118 9.53 -9.92 14.05
C SER A 118 9.56 -10.14 15.58
N SER A 119 8.45 -9.89 16.29
CA SER A 119 8.37 -10.10 17.74
C SER A 119 8.43 -11.58 18.13
N VAL A 120 7.79 -12.45 17.36
CA VAL A 120 7.86 -13.90 17.58
C VAL A 120 9.25 -14.46 17.27
N ALA A 121 9.92 -13.95 16.23
CA ALA A 121 11.31 -14.32 15.96
C ALA A 121 12.26 -13.98 17.12
N ARG A 122 11.91 -12.97 17.94
CA ARG A 122 12.63 -12.58 19.16
C ARG A 122 12.13 -13.24 20.45
N ASN A 123 11.13 -14.12 20.39
CA ASN A 123 10.46 -14.71 21.55
C ASN A 123 9.85 -13.70 22.54
N VAL A 124 9.42 -12.53 22.05
CA VAL A 124 8.80 -11.47 22.88
C VAL A 124 7.27 -11.60 22.95
N GLY A 125 6.71 -12.55 22.20
CA GLY A 125 5.26 -12.69 22.03
C GLY A 125 4.68 -11.64 21.07
N ALA A 126 3.50 -11.91 20.52
CA ALA A 126 2.79 -10.99 19.64
C ALA A 126 1.28 -11.12 19.85
N SER A 127 0.56 -10.02 19.66
CA SER A 127 -0.90 -10.05 19.55
C SER A 127 -1.30 -10.96 18.39
N LEU A 128 -2.38 -11.72 18.56
CA LEU A 128 -2.91 -12.57 17.49
C LEU A 128 -3.87 -11.78 16.59
N PRO A 129 -3.83 -12.01 15.26
CA PRO A 129 -4.82 -11.43 14.36
C PRO A 129 -6.22 -11.98 14.63
N LYS A 130 -7.23 -11.15 14.36
CA LYS A 130 -8.63 -11.56 14.31
C LYS A 130 -9.08 -11.73 12.86
N PHE A 131 -9.55 -12.92 12.50
CA PHE A 131 -9.92 -13.31 11.12
C PHE A 131 -11.43 -13.35 10.87
N ASP A 132 -12.21 -12.56 11.60
CA ASP A 132 -13.67 -12.45 11.47
C ASP A 132 -14.10 -11.25 10.60
N THR A 133 -13.18 -10.65 9.83
CA THR A 133 -13.45 -9.46 8.99
C THR A 133 -14.60 -9.67 8.00
N ALA A 134 -14.75 -10.88 7.46
CA ALA A 134 -15.84 -11.23 6.55
C ALA A 134 -17.23 -11.16 7.23
N THR A 135 -17.29 -11.26 8.56
CA THR A 135 -18.52 -11.08 9.34
C THR A 135 -18.86 -9.61 9.57
N TYR A 136 -17.85 -8.74 9.54
CA TYR A 136 -18.00 -7.31 9.81
C TYR A 136 -18.33 -6.51 8.56
N VAL A 137 -17.67 -6.81 7.45
CA VAL A 137 -17.98 -6.21 6.15
C VAL A 137 -18.24 -7.34 5.17
N PRO A 138 -19.47 -7.48 4.65
CA PRO A 138 -19.75 -8.52 3.67
C PRO A 138 -18.86 -8.32 2.46
N SER A 139 -18.21 -9.40 2.04
CA SER A 139 -17.15 -9.48 1.03
C SER A 139 -17.03 -8.18 0.25
N LEU A 140 -16.07 -7.36 0.66
CA LEU A 140 -15.74 -6.11 -0.03
C LEU A 140 -14.99 -6.40 -1.33
N ASP A 141 -15.45 -7.41 -2.08
CA ASP A 141 -15.17 -7.65 -3.49
C ASP A 141 -15.44 -6.36 -4.29
N ILE A 142 -16.27 -5.46 -3.75
CA ILE A 142 -16.61 -4.16 -4.32
C ILE A 142 -15.49 -3.12 -4.19
N LEU A 143 -14.42 -3.30 -3.41
CA LEU A 143 -13.27 -2.36 -3.42
C LEU A 143 -11.99 -2.93 -4.02
N ILE A 144 -11.87 -4.26 -4.05
CA ILE A 144 -10.69 -4.96 -4.58
C ILE A 144 -10.94 -5.47 -6.02
N ASN A 145 -12.19 -5.58 -6.48
CA ASN A 145 -12.49 -5.63 -7.91
C ASN A 145 -12.33 -4.23 -8.53
N LEU A 146 -11.14 -3.66 -8.37
CA LEU A 146 -10.34 -3.31 -9.54
C LEU A 146 -10.44 -4.51 -10.48
N GLN A 147 -11.46 -4.55 -11.34
CA GLN A 147 -11.53 -5.61 -12.33
C GLN A 147 -10.17 -5.59 -13.05
N PRO A 148 -9.41 -6.70 -13.01
CA PRO A 148 -8.14 -6.80 -13.71
C PRO A 148 -8.31 -6.38 -15.17
N THR A 149 -9.48 -6.66 -15.74
CA THR A 149 -9.84 -6.40 -17.13
C THR A 149 -10.01 -4.93 -17.52
N SER A 150 -10.18 -3.98 -16.59
CA SER A 150 -10.32 -2.54 -16.96
C SER A 150 -9.25 -1.62 -16.41
N VAL A 151 -8.42 -2.08 -15.47
CA VAL A 151 -7.36 -1.27 -14.83
C VAL A 151 -5.96 -1.85 -15.03
N LEU A 152 -5.83 -3.16 -15.30
CA LEU A 152 -4.64 -3.71 -15.97
C LEU A 152 -4.86 -3.51 -17.47
N VAL A 153 -4.79 -2.26 -17.91
CA VAL A 153 -4.55 -2.04 -19.33
C VAL A 153 -3.18 -2.67 -19.61
N GLU A 154 -3.03 -3.39 -20.71
CA GLU A 154 -1.73 -3.74 -21.31
C GLU A 154 -0.93 -2.48 -21.73
N GLU A 155 -1.15 -1.34 -21.06
CA GLU A 155 -0.33 -0.16 -21.16
C GLU A 155 0.92 -0.37 -20.31
N ASP A 156 2.07 -0.08 -20.90
CA ASP A 156 3.36 -0.17 -20.24
C ASP A 156 3.46 0.89 -19.12
N VAL A 157 3.16 0.48 -17.89
CA VAL A 157 3.21 1.31 -16.68
C VAL A 157 4.65 1.45 -16.19
N ALA A 158 5.12 2.68 -16.08
CA ALA A 158 6.38 3.02 -15.42
C ALA A 158 6.14 3.33 -13.94
N ALA A 159 7.02 2.81 -13.09
CA ALA A 159 7.06 3.11 -11.67
C ALA A 159 8.35 3.85 -11.31
N ARG A 160 8.26 4.88 -10.47
CA ARG A 160 9.37 5.69 -9.97
C ARG A 160 9.18 6.05 -8.51
N ILE A 161 10.28 6.12 -7.76
CA ILE A 161 10.28 6.54 -6.36
C ILE A 161 10.93 7.91 -6.27
N PHE A 162 10.13 8.90 -5.88
CA PHE A 162 10.58 10.25 -5.56
C PHE A 162 10.68 10.37 -4.03
N VAL A 163 11.76 10.94 -3.52
CA VAL A 163 11.97 11.12 -2.09
C VAL A 163 11.94 12.61 -1.78
N PHE A 164 11.04 13.01 -0.90
CA PHE A 164 10.90 14.38 -0.43
C PHE A 164 11.41 14.48 1.00
N SER A 165 12.35 15.37 1.23
CA SER A 165 12.89 15.71 2.55
C SER A 165 11.83 16.39 3.44
N ALA A 166 12.09 16.42 4.75
CA ALA A 166 11.22 17.11 5.69
C ALA A 166 11.10 18.62 5.39
N SER A 167 12.17 19.25 4.89
CA SER A 167 12.19 20.66 4.50
C SER A 167 11.35 20.94 3.25
N GLU A 168 11.45 20.11 2.21
CA GLU A 168 10.62 20.23 1.00
C GLU A 168 9.14 20.06 1.34
N ILE A 169 8.80 19.07 2.17
CA ILE A 169 7.42 18.86 2.62
C ILE A 169 6.93 20.07 3.43
N SER A 170 7.75 20.62 4.31
CA SER A 170 7.40 21.81 5.09
C SER A 170 7.17 23.03 4.20
N ALA A 171 7.94 23.19 3.13
CA ALA A 171 7.74 24.25 2.14
C ALA A 171 6.41 24.06 1.38
N LEU A 172 6.08 22.83 0.99
CA LEU A 172 4.78 22.52 0.37
C LEU A 172 3.60 22.76 1.33
N GLN A 173 3.75 22.42 2.61
CA GLN A 173 2.71 22.69 3.60
C GLN A 173 2.43 24.19 3.74
N LYS A 174 3.48 25.01 3.80
CA LYS A 174 3.36 26.48 3.80
C LYS A 174 2.70 26.98 2.53
N ARG A 175 3.12 26.48 1.35
CA ARG A 175 2.58 26.87 0.04
C ARG A 175 1.07 26.63 -0.08
N TYR A 176 0.58 25.52 0.49
CA TYR A 176 -0.83 25.15 0.41
C TYR A 176 -1.63 25.49 1.68
N THR A 177 -1.05 26.24 2.61
CA THR A 177 -1.81 26.80 3.74
C THR A 177 -2.78 27.85 3.22
N ALA A 178 -4.07 27.62 3.46
CA ALA A 178 -5.14 28.55 3.09
C ALA A 178 -6.14 28.66 4.25
N GLY A 179 -6.67 29.87 4.48
CA GLY A 179 -7.66 30.11 5.54
C GLY A 179 -7.18 29.74 6.95
N GLY A 180 -5.88 29.85 7.22
CA GLY A 180 -5.27 29.48 8.51
C GLY A 180 -5.15 27.96 8.75
N CYS A 181 -5.56 27.11 7.80
CA CYS A 181 -5.49 25.67 7.95
C CYS A 181 -4.27 25.09 7.23
N CYS A 182 -3.31 24.58 7.99
CA CYS A 182 -2.13 23.92 7.43
C CYS A 182 -2.49 22.50 6.95
N PRO A 183 -2.13 22.09 5.72
CA PRO A 183 -2.29 20.71 5.28
C PRO A 183 -1.32 19.78 6.01
N SER A 184 -1.70 18.52 6.15
CA SER A 184 -0.79 17.45 6.56
C SER A 184 0.29 17.20 5.50
N ARG A 185 1.38 16.52 5.89
CA ARG A 185 2.47 16.13 4.98
C ARG A 185 1.96 15.40 3.73
N VAL A 186 1.01 14.49 3.90
CA VAL A 186 0.42 13.70 2.81
C VAL A 186 -0.51 14.57 1.95
N GLU A 187 -1.33 15.43 2.54
CA GLU A 187 -2.21 16.34 1.79
C GLU A 187 -1.40 17.32 0.91
N ALA A 188 -0.30 17.87 1.44
CA ALA A 188 0.57 18.77 0.70
C ALA A 188 1.24 18.07 -0.49
N LEU A 189 1.76 16.85 -0.31
CA LEU A 189 2.35 16.07 -1.40
C LEU A 189 1.32 15.60 -2.43
N LEU A 190 0.12 15.21 -1.98
CA LEU A 190 -0.99 14.86 -2.87
C LEU A 190 -1.32 16.02 -3.81
N ALA A 191 -1.52 17.23 -3.26
CA ALA A 191 -1.81 18.42 -4.05
C ALA A 191 -0.66 18.77 -5.01
N PHE A 192 0.58 18.64 -4.55
CA PHE A 192 1.76 18.87 -5.37
C PHE A 192 1.83 17.91 -6.56
N ILE A 193 1.76 16.60 -6.31
CA ILE A 193 1.84 15.58 -7.36
C ILE A 193 0.65 15.69 -8.32
N TRP A 194 -0.54 15.99 -7.80
CA TRP A 194 -1.70 16.30 -8.62
C TRP A 194 -1.47 17.48 -9.57
N SER A 195 -0.84 18.56 -9.07
CA SER A 195 -0.50 19.72 -9.89
C SER A 195 0.54 19.41 -10.98
N LEU A 196 1.45 18.46 -10.72
CA LEU A 196 2.40 17.98 -11.72
C LEU A 196 1.67 17.15 -12.79
N TYR A 197 0.79 16.23 -12.37
CA TYR A 197 0.02 15.38 -13.28
C TYR A 197 -0.92 16.18 -14.17
N THR A 198 -1.61 17.18 -13.63
CA THR A 198 -2.47 18.05 -14.46
C THR A 198 -1.66 18.98 -15.37
N GLY A 199 -0.43 19.33 -14.96
CA GLY A 199 0.49 20.17 -15.73
C GLY A 199 1.11 19.50 -16.96
N ILE A 200 1.17 18.16 -17.03
CA ILE A 200 1.68 17.43 -18.21
C ILE A 200 0.66 17.30 -19.36
N GLY A 201 -0.53 17.89 -19.19
CA GLY A 201 -1.60 17.94 -20.18
C GLY A 201 -2.65 16.87 -19.93
N SER A 202 -3.75 17.24 -19.25
CA SER A 202 -4.96 16.44 -19.23
C SER A 202 -5.81 16.72 -20.46
N ASP A 203 -6.48 15.69 -20.98
CA ASP A 203 -7.54 15.86 -21.98
C ASP A 203 -8.67 16.72 -21.39
N PRO A 204 -9.02 17.88 -21.99
CA PRO A 204 -10.07 18.76 -21.49
C PRO A 204 -11.46 18.11 -21.42
N GLY A 205 -11.68 17.03 -22.18
CA GLY A 205 -12.94 16.27 -22.18
C GLY A 205 -13.01 15.18 -21.09
N LYS A 206 -11.92 14.92 -20.36
CA LYS A 206 -11.87 13.87 -19.33
C LYS A 206 -12.27 14.40 -17.96
N ILE A 207 -13.17 13.68 -17.29
CA ILE A 207 -13.46 13.89 -15.87
C ILE A 207 -12.40 13.15 -15.08
N CYS A 208 -11.63 13.84 -14.24
CA CYS A 208 -10.66 13.19 -13.39
C CYS A 208 -11.19 13.04 -11.95
N VAL A 209 -11.11 11.82 -11.42
CA VAL A 209 -11.57 11.47 -10.08
C VAL A 209 -10.37 11.08 -9.24
N VAL A 210 -10.14 11.83 -8.17
CA VAL A 210 -9.12 11.55 -7.16
C VAL A 210 -9.70 10.60 -6.11
N HIS A 211 -9.04 9.46 -5.97
CA HIS A 211 -9.39 8.40 -5.03
C HIS A 211 -8.38 8.38 -3.88
N ASN A 212 -8.85 8.34 -2.62
CA ASN A 212 -7.97 8.17 -1.45
C ASN A 212 -8.34 6.92 -0.67
N ALA A 213 -7.34 6.10 -0.33
CA ALA A 213 -7.52 4.96 0.55
C ALA A 213 -7.75 5.42 2.00
N VAL A 214 -8.83 4.94 2.63
CA VAL A 214 -9.23 5.28 4.00
C VAL A 214 -9.36 4.01 4.82
N ASN A 215 -8.55 3.88 5.87
CA ASN A 215 -8.68 2.81 6.86
C ASN A 215 -9.98 3.00 7.66
N ILE A 216 -10.87 2.01 7.63
CA ILE A 216 -12.17 2.11 8.32
C ILE A 216 -12.15 1.54 9.74
N ARG A 217 -11.04 0.93 10.20
CA ARG A 217 -10.96 0.32 11.54
C ARG A 217 -11.33 1.29 12.65
N SER A 218 -10.70 2.45 12.66
CA SER A 218 -10.96 3.50 13.67
C SER A 218 -12.18 4.37 13.36
N ARG A 219 -12.89 4.13 12.24
CA ARG A 219 -14.08 4.88 11.83
C ARG A 219 -15.37 4.13 12.15
N ALA A 220 -15.29 2.84 12.42
CA ALA A 220 -16.38 2.02 12.92
C ALA A 220 -16.88 2.50 14.30
N ASP A 221 -18.14 2.19 14.60
CA ASP A 221 -18.72 2.37 15.93
C ASP A 221 -19.37 1.05 16.41
N PRO A 222 -18.83 0.41 17.46
CA PRO A 222 -17.56 0.75 18.12
C PRO A 222 -16.34 0.57 17.19
N PRO A 223 -15.20 1.24 17.44
CA PRO A 223 -13.98 1.06 16.65
C PRO A 223 -13.53 -0.40 16.58
N LEU A 224 -13.09 -0.83 15.41
CA LEU A 224 -12.49 -2.16 15.23
C LEU A 224 -11.09 -2.18 15.84
N SER A 225 -10.69 -3.36 16.30
CA SER A 225 -9.32 -3.60 16.74
C SER A 225 -8.33 -3.36 15.60
N GLU A 226 -7.17 -2.79 15.90
CA GLU A 226 -6.05 -2.72 14.95
C GLU A 226 -5.54 -4.10 14.51
N TYR A 227 -5.79 -5.14 15.33
CA TYR A 227 -5.46 -6.54 15.04
C TYR A 227 -6.47 -7.23 14.12
N GLN A 228 -7.52 -6.51 13.71
CA GLN A 228 -8.50 -7.01 12.76
C GLN A 228 -7.84 -7.20 11.39
N PHE A 229 -7.65 -8.46 11.01
CA PHE A 229 -6.90 -8.83 9.82
C PHE A 229 -7.82 -8.94 8.62
N GLY A 230 -7.45 -8.31 7.52
CA GLY A 230 -8.24 -8.29 6.29
C GLY A 230 -8.22 -6.95 5.60
N ASN A 231 -9.00 -6.83 4.54
CA ASN A 231 -9.18 -5.57 3.84
C ASN A 231 -10.28 -4.74 4.51
N LEU A 232 -9.86 -3.76 5.32
CA LEU A 232 -10.74 -2.79 5.98
C LEU A 232 -10.34 -1.39 5.52
N VAL A 233 -10.44 -1.22 4.20
CA VAL A 233 -10.10 0.01 3.49
C VAL A 233 -11.21 0.35 2.51
N VAL A 234 -11.60 1.63 2.46
CA VAL A 234 -12.53 2.16 1.46
C VAL A 234 -11.88 3.29 0.67
N SER A 235 -12.46 3.64 -0.47
CA SER A 235 -11.97 4.72 -1.31
C SER A 235 -12.91 5.92 -1.17
N SER A 236 -12.41 7.02 -0.59
CA SER A 236 -13.08 8.31 -0.76
C SER A 236 -12.82 8.83 -2.18
N ARG A 237 -13.74 9.64 -2.71
CA ARG A 237 -13.74 10.07 -4.12
C ARG A 237 -13.99 11.56 -4.20
N VAL A 238 -13.20 12.25 -5.02
CA VAL A 238 -13.34 13.68 -5.31
C VAL A 238 -13.24 13.89 -6.80
N VAL A 239 -14.19 14.61 -7.40
CA VAL A 239 -14.04 15.11 -8.76
C VAL A 239 -13.13 16.31 -8.72
N ALA A 240 -11.99 16.22 -9.41
CA ALA A 240 -10.97 17.24 -9.46
C ALA A 240 -10.96 17.88 -10.85
N ALA A 241 -11.10 19.19 -10.90
CA ALA A 241 -11.10 19.94 -12.16
C ALA A 241 -9.67 20.22 -12.62
N ALA A 242 -9.45 20.26 -13.94
CA ALA A 242 -8.19 20.74 -14.49
C ALA A 242 -7.96 22.21 -14.08
N GLY A 243 -6.77 22.53 -13.59
CA GLY A 243 -6.43 23.89 -13.11
C GLY A 243 -6.94 24.23 -11.71
N GLU A 244 -7.57 23.28 -11.00
CA GLU A 244 -7.94 23.47 -9.60
C GLU A 244 -6.72 23.76 -8.71
N SER A 245 -6.85 24.75 -7.82
CA SER A 245 -5.77 25.07 -6.89
C SER A 245 -5.52 23.91 -5.93
N GLY A 246 -4.25 23.69 -5.55
CA GLY A 246 -3.92 22.62 -4.61
C GLY A 246 -4.62 22.73 -3.26
N ALA A 247 -4.87 23.96 -2.78
CA ALA A 247 -5.58 24.19 -1.52
C ALA A 247 -7.06 23.76 -1.61
N GLU A 248 -7.72 24.01 -2.74
CA GLU A 248 -9.10 23.59 -2.96
C GLU A 248 -9.23 22.07 -3.08
N LEU A 249 -8.31 21.43 -3.81
CA LEU A 249 -8.26 19.97 -3.85
C LEU A 249 -8.08 19.37 -2.44
N ILE A 250 -7.18 19.92 -1.63
CA ILE A 250 -6.97 19.49 -0.24
C ILE A 250 -8.26 19.59 0.56
N ARG A 251 -8.98 20.72 0.45
CA ARG A 251 -10.26 20.93 1.13
C ARG A 251 -11.26 19.82 0.78
N LYS A 252 -11.47 19.56 -0.51
CA LYS A 252 -12.37 18.52 -1.02
C LYS A 252 -11.95 17.11 -0.57
N VAL A 253 -10.66 16.79 -0.67
CA VAL A 253 -10.12 15.49 -0.22
C VAL A 253 -10.34 15.28 1.27
N ARG A 254 -10.10 16.33 2.08
CA ARG A 254 -10.32 16.28 3.52
C ARG A 254 -11.78 16.08 3.88
N GLU A 255 -12.70 16.79 3.23
CA GLU A 255 -14.14 16.62 3.41
C GLU A 255 -14.60 15.21 3.02
N ALA A 256 -14.17 14.72 1.85
CA ALA A 256 -14.50 13.38 1.38
C ALA A 256 -13.96 12.28 2.30
N MET A 257 -12.75 12.44 2.85
CA MET A 257 -12.20 11.51 3.85
C MET A 257 -12.95 11.60 5.19
N LYS A 258 -13.39 12.79 5.62
CA LYS A 258 -14.19 12.95 6.86
C LYS A 258 -15.57 12.31 6.73
N ALA A 259 -16.19 12.37 5.55
CA ALA A 259 -17.48 11.74 5.27
C ALA A 259 -17.48 10.19 5.37
N VAL A 260 -16.29 9.57 5.42
CA VAL A 260 -16.14 8.14 5.78
C VAL A 260 -16.19 8.00 7.32
N ASP A 261 -17.36 8.26 7.89
CA ASP A 261 -17.61 8.22 9.34
C ASP A 261 -18.25 6.90 9.80
N ALA A 262 -18.64 6.82 11.08
CA ALA A 262 -19.32 5.67 11.64
C ALA A 262 -20.64 5.35 10.93
N GLY A 263 -21.37 6.37 10.49
CA GLY A 263 -22.59 6.21 9.70
C GLY A 263 -22.30 5.55 8.36
N TYR A 264 -21.26 6.02 7.64
CA TYR A 264 -20.79 5.41 6.40
C TYR A 264 -20.42 3.92 6.60
N VAL A 265 -19.62 3.61 7.63
CA VAL A 265 -19.20 2.24 7.94
C VAL A 265 -20.40 1.36 8.32
N GLY A 266 -21.37 1.91 9.06
CA GLY A 266 -22.61 1.23 9.41
C GLY A 266 -23.44 0.84 8.18
N ARG A 267 -23.63 1.78 7.24
CA ARG A 267 -24.33 1.50 5.97
C ARG A 267 -23.59 0.49 5.11
N LEU A 268 -22.26 0.57 5.09
CA LEU A 268 -21.41 -0.40 4.38
C LEU A 268 -21.62 -1.82 4.93
N ARG A 269 -21.60 -1.97 6.26
CA ARG A 269 -21.85 -3.25 6.94
C ARG A 269 -23.23 -3.83 6.64
N LYS A 270 -24.25 -2.96 6.57
CA LYS A 270 -25.63 -3.35 6.24
C LYS A 270 -25.88 -3.60 4.75
N LYS A 271 -24.86 -3.51 3.89
CA LYS A 271 -24.97 -3.62 2.41
C LYS A 271 -25.80 -2.53 1.74
N GLU A 272 -26.17 -1.47 2.44
CA GLU A 272 -27.03 -0.40 1.92
C GLU A 272 -26.34 0.40 0.79
N MET A 273 -25.01 0.32 0.72
CA MET A 273 -24.19 1.04 -0.25
C MET A 273 -23.68 0.16 -1.41
N GLN A 274 -24.06 -1.13 -1.49
CA GLN A 274 -23.51 -2.04 -2.51
C GLN A 274 -23.79 -1.56 -3.93
N LEU A 275 -25.02 -1.14 -4.21
CA LEU A 275 -25.41 -0.66 -5.54
C LEU A 275 -24.71 0.65 -5.92
N GLU A 276 -24.57 1.58 -4.99
CA GLU A 276 -23.86 2.86 -5.21
C GLU A 276 -22.37 2.63 -5.47
N LEU A 277 -21.75 1.73 -4.73
CA LEU A 277 -20.34 1.40 -4.89
C LEU A 277 -20.06 0.70 -6.22
N VAL A 278 -20.94 -0.22 -6.66
CA VAL A 278 -20.85 -0.88 -7.98
C VAL A 278 -21.10 0.12 -9.11
N ARG A 279 -22.13 0.98 -8.99
CA ARG A 279 -22.41 2.02 -10.00
C ARG A 279 -21.31 3.06 -10.09
N GLY A 280 -20.66 3.43 -8.98
CA GLY A 280 -19.51 4.34 -8.98
C GLY A 280 -18.23 3.77 -9.60
N GLN A 281 -18.20 2.47 -9.91
CA GLN A 281 -17.12 1.81 -10.66
C GLN A 281 -17.39 1.77 -12.17
N GLY A 282 -18.66 1.77 -12.59
CA GLY A 282 -19.04 1.99 -13.98
C GLY A 282 -18.94 3.48 -14.33
N GLY A 283 -18.34 3.82 -15.45
CA GLY A 283 -18.43 5.20 -15.96
C GLY A 283 -19.90 5.54 -16.22
N ALA A 284 -20.38 6.63 -15.64
CA ALA A 284 -21.71 7.16 -15.96
C ALA A 284 -21.62 7.88 -17.32
N GLY A 285 -22.03 7.22 -18.40
CA GLY A 285 -22.20 7.83 -19.72
C GLY A 285 -20.99 7.77 -20.67
N LYS A 286 -21.09 8.48 -21.81
CA LYS A 286 -20.07 8.56 -22.89
C LYS A 286 -18.78 9.30 -22.48
N ALA A 287 -18.75 9.94 -21.31
CA ALA A 287 -17.58 10.69 -20.84
C ALA A 287 -16.49 9.73 -20.34
N THR A 288 -15.26 9.93 -20.80
CA THR A 288 -14.09 9.19 -20.34
C THR A 288 -13.70 9.67 -18.93
N VAL A 289 -13.73 8.76 -17.95
CA VAL A 289 -13.34 9.04 -16.57
C VAL A 289 -11.91 8.56 -16.34
N ASP A 290 -11.02 9.47 -15.99
CA ASP A 290 -9.67 9.14 -15.54
C ASP A 290 -9.65 9.04 -14.02
N ARG A 291 -9.04 7.99 -13.47
CA ARG A 291 -9.04 7.73 -12.03
C ARG A 291 -7.62 7.79 -11.51
N PHE A 292 -7.39 8.65 -10.52
CA PHE A 292 -6.08 8.85 -9.92
C PHE A 292 -6.11 8.48 -8.44
N PHE A 293 -5.31 7.50 -8.04
CA PHE A 293 -5.36 6.89 -6.72
C PHE A 293 -4.19 7.34 -5.86
N PHE A 294 -4.50 7.71 -4.62
CA PHE A 294 -3.54 7.97 -3.57
C PHE A 294 -3.73 6.99 -2.42
N SER A 295 -2.64 6.36 -2.00
CA SER A 295 -2.56 5.50 -0.83
C SER A 295 -1.43 5.97 0.08
N SER A 296 -1.63 5.88 1.39
CA SER A 296 -0.63 6.31 2.38
C SER A 296 -0.42 5.26 3.44
N MET A 297 0.84 4.87 3.61
CA MET A 297 1.35 4.09 4.74
C MET A 297 2.17 4.98 5.70
N CYS A 298 2.06 6.30 5.59
CA CYS A 298 2.69 7.22 6.54
C CYS A 298 2.06 7.07 7.94
N LYS A 299 2.87 7.25 8.98
CA LYS A 299 2.58 6.98 10.40
C LYS A 299 2.34 5.52 10.75
N PHE A 300 2.46 4.60 9.79
CA PHE A 300 2.43 3.19 10.10
C PHE A 300 3.81 2.75 10.65
N PRO A 301 3.87 1.70 11.48
CA PRO A 301 5.11 1.20 12.09
C PRO A 301 5.99 0.42 11.07
N LEU A 302 6.40 1.09 10.00
CA LEU A 302 7.20 0.53 8.89
C LEU A 302 8.59 0.07 9.36
N TYR A 303 9.21 0.82 10.26
CA TYR A 303 10.59 0.63 10.72
C TYR A 303 10.69 -0.09 12.07
N GLU A 304 9.58 -0.67 12.57
CA GLU A 304 9.53 -1.32 13.88
C GLU A 304 9.88 -2.82 13.83
N ALA A 305 9.94 -3.41 12.64
CA ALA A 305 10.20 -4.84 12.44
C ALA A 305 11.66 -5.21 12.77
N ASP A 306 11.92 -5.59 14.02
CA ASP A 306 13.22 -6.09 14.48
C ASP A 306 13.15 -7.60 14.72
N PHE A 307 13.91 -8.36 13.92
CA PHE A 307 13.99 -9.82 13.99
C PHE A 307 15.09 -10.33 14.94
N GLY A 308 15.72 -9.43 15.70
CA GLY A 308 16.86 -9.71 16.58
C GLY A 308 18.22 -9.29 15.98
N TRP A 309 18.21 -8.70 14.77
CA TRP A 309 19.39 -8.15 14.10
C TRP A 309 19.29 -6.65 13.82
N GLY A 310 18.36 -5.97 14.49
CA GLY A 310 18.13 -4.54 14.33
C GLY A 310 16.95 -4.23 13.41
N ARG A 311 16.53 -2.97 13.47
CA ARG A 311 15.44 -2.40 12.67
C ARG A 311 15.87 -2.19 11.21
N PRO A 312 14.92 -2.11 10.26
CA PRO A 312 15.26 -1.86 8.86
C PRO A 312 15.91 -0.49 8.68
N ASP A 313 16.98 -0.41 7.90
CA ASP A 313 17.52 0.90 7.48
C ASP A 313 16.61 1.57 6.45
N ARG A 314 15.91 0.76 5.64
CA ARG A 314 15.05 1.19 4.53
C ARG A 314 13.87 0.26 4.34
N VAL A 315 12.73 0.86 4.01
CA VAL A 315 11.51 0.14 3.60
C VAL A 315 11.09 0.69 2.25
N MET A 316 10.89 -0.19 1.26
CA MET A 316 10.55 0.22 -0.11
C MET A 316 9.53 -0.75 -0.72
N SER A 317 8.76 -0.25 -1.69
CA SER A 317 7.82 -1.07 -2.47
C SER A 317 8.31 -1.21 -3.91
N GLY A 318 8.24 -2.43 -4.44
CA GLY A 318 8.53 -2.72 -5.85
C GLY A 318 7.43 -2.27 -6.82
N GLY A 319 6.31 -1.78 -6.27
CA GLY A 319 5.13 -1.37 -7.01
C GLY A 319 4.36 -2.49 -7.70
N PHE A 320 3.17 -2.15 -8.17
CA PHE A 320 2.30 -3.01 -8.97
C PHE A 320 2.10 -2.34 -10.33
N PRO A 321 1.83 -3.06 -11.44
CA PRO A 321 1.55 -2.42 -12.74
C PRO A 321 0.14 -1.80 -12.73
N PHE A 322 -0.06 -0.78 -11.91
CA PHE A 322 -1.34 -0.10 -11.72
C PHE A 322 -1.21 1.34 -12.20
N LYS A 323 -1.98 1.69 -13.24
CA LYS A 323 -1.99 3.03 -13.82
C LYS A 323 -2.55 4.06 -12.83
N ASN A 324 -1.93 5.23 -12.77
CA ASN A 324 -2.38 6.38 -11.98
C ASN A 324 -2.49 6.09 -10.48
N LEU A 325 -1.44 5.48 -9.90
CA LEU A 325 -1.35 5.21 -8.47
C LEU A 325 -0.12 5.86 -7.84
N VAL A 326 -0.34 6.54 -6.72
CA VAL A 326 0.71 7.10 -5.86
C VAL A 326 0.60 6.47 -4.48
N THR A 327 1.71 5.91 -4.00
CA THR A 327 1.82 5.35 -2.65
C THR A 327 2.86 6.13 -1.83
N PHE A 328 2.44 6.66 -0.68
CA PHE A 328 3.30 7.38 0.26
C PHE A 328 3.77 6.47 1.40
N MET A 329 5.07 6.52 1.70
CA MET A 329 5.67 5.84 2.86
C MET A 329 6.63 6.80 3.57
N ASP A 330 6.69 6.73 4.90
CA ASP A 330 7.67 7.51 5.66
C ASP A 330 9.10 7.02 5.38
N THR A 331 10.04 7.95 5.44
CA THR A 331 11.47 7.66 5.49
C THR A 331 11.96 7.75 6.94
N SER A 332 13.04 7.05 7.27
CA SER A 332 13.69 7.16 8.59
C SER A 332 14.18 8.58 8.91
N GLY A 333 14.43 9.42 7.90
CA GLY A 333 14.85 10.82 8.04
C GLY A 333 13.72 11.85 8.14
N GLY A 334 12.47 11.43 8.44
CA GLY A 334 11.32 12.33 8.60
C GLY A 334 10.70 12.85 7.29
N GLY A 335 11.29 12.54 6.15
CA GLY A 335 10.74 12.77 4.81
C GLY A 335 9.72 11.70 4.39
N ILE A 336 9.22 11.79 3.15
CA ILE A 336 8.28 10.84 2.55
C ILE A 336 8.82 10.38 1.20
N GLN A 337 8.76 9.07 0.94
CA GLN A 337 8.93 8.53 -0.40
C GLN A 337 7.55 8.36 -1.07
N ALA A 338 7.44 8.86 -2.29
CA ALA A 338 6.28 8.70 -3.16
C ALA A 338 6.64 7.73 -4.29
N LEU A 339 6.05 6.53 -4.26
CA LEU A 339 6.06 5.62 -5.39
C LEU A 339 4.94 6.04 -6.34
N ILE A 340 5.32 6.60 -7.50
CA ILE A 340 4.39 7.08 -8.52
C ILE A 340 4.39 6.07 -9.68
N GLN A 341 3.19 5.71 -10.14
CA GLN A 341 2.97 4.75 -11.21
C GLN A 341 2.05 5.37 -12.26
N LEU A 342 2.57 5.57 -13.46
CA LEU A 342 1.89 6.22 -14.59
C LEU A 342 2.16 5.43 -15.87
N THR A 343 1.47 5.76 -16.96
CA THR A 343 1.93 5.31 -18.29
C THR A 343 3.36 5.78 -18.52
N LYS A 344 4.16 5.06 -19.31
CA LYS A 344 5.51 5.51 -19.67
C LYS A 344 5.53 6.95 -20.19
N SER A 345 4.63 7.27 -21.12
CA SER A 345 4.50 8.61 -21.71
C SER A 345 4.27 9.69 -20.66
N ASP A 346 3.34 9.47 -19.72
CA ASP A 346 3.04 10.43 -18.67
C ASP A 346 4.17 10.52 -17.63
N MET A 347 4.84 9.41 -17.34
CA MET A 347 6.01 9.39 -16.46
C MET A 347 7.17 10.20 -17.04
N ASP A 348 7.48 10.05 -18.33
CA ASP A 348 8.57 10.78 -18.98
C ASP A 348 8.30 12.30 -18.96
N LYS A 349 7.06 12.71 -19.22
CA LYS A 349 6.65 14.13 -19.09
C LYS A 349 6.72 14.61 -17.64
N LEU A 350 6.31 13.79 -16.68
CA LEU A 350 6.33 14.13 -15.27
C LEU A 350 7.77 14.28 -14.76
N GLU A 351 8.69 13.38 -15.15
CA GLU A 351 10.11 13.48 -14.82
C GLU A 351 10.74 14.76 -15.40
N ALA A 352 10.44 15.09 -16.66
CA ALA A 352 10.88 16.35 -17.27
C ALA A 352 10.34 17.58 -16.51
N HIS A 353 9.05 17.56 -16.16
CA HIS A 353 8.41 18.66 -15.43
C HIS A 353 8.91 18.78 -13.98
N PHE A 354 9.21 17.66 -13.33
CA PHE A 354 9.77 17.61 -11.99
C PHE A 354 11.16 18.26 -11.94
N MET A 355 12.03 17.93 -12.90
CA MET A 355 13.38 18.52 -13.00
C MET A 355 13.34 20.03 -13.23
N LEU A 356 12.35 20.54 -13.97
CA LEU A 356 12.16 21.98 -14.18
C LEU A 356 11.72 22.71 -12.90
N LYS A 357 10.96 22.05 -12.01
CA LYS A 357 10.42 22.65 -10.77
C LYS A 357 11.26 22.44 -9.52
N SER A 358 12.27 21.56 -9.57
CA SER A 358 13.20 21.31 -8.45
C SER A 358 14.44 22.23 -8.46
N ASN A 359 14.49 23.18 -9.41
CA ASN A 359 15.45 24.30 -9.44
C ASN A 359 14.92 25.58 -8.75
N LEU A 360 13.93 25.43 -7.86
CA LEU A 360 13.40 26.46 -6.94
C LEU A 360 13.60 25.97 -5.51
#